data_AF-A0A8T7BNG0-F1
#
_entry.id   AF-A0A8T7BNG0-F1
#
_cell.length_a   1.000
_cell.length_b   1.000
_cell.length_c   1.000
_cell.angle_alpha   90.00
_cell.angle_beta   90.00
_cell.angle_gamma   90.00
#
_symmetry.space_group_name_H-M   'P 1'
#
loop_
_entity.id
_entity.type
_entity.pdbx_description
1 polymer ?
#
loop_
_entity_poly.entity_id
_entity_poly.type
_entity_poly.pdbx_seq_one_letter_code
_entity_poly.pdbx_strand_id
1 'polypeptide(L)' 'MYLLLSGIVLLAIIISLFWLKDRLRKPLLARFVYSGLVARLAVLGAAFVILGFLLMLADLVR' A
#
# COMPACT_ATOMS: atom_id res chain seq x y z
N MET A 1 -16.18 -3.58 4.06
CA MET A 1 -15.57 -4.10 2.81
C MET A 1 -14.80 -3.05 2.01
N TYR A 2 -15.37 -1.86 1.72
CA TYR A 2 -14.70 -0.82 0.93
C TYR A 2 -13.32 -0.38 1.49
N LEU A 3 -13.17 -0.35 2.82
CA LEU A 3 -11.93 0.05 3.50
C LEU A 3 -10.76 -0.93 3.25
N LEU A 4 -11.07 -2.23 3.22
CA LEU A 4 -10.10 -3.29 2.92
C LEU A 4 -9.71 -3.27 1.45
N LEU A 5 -10.70 -3.10 0.54
CA LEU A 5 -10.47 -2.93 -0.89
C LEU A 5 -9.59 -1.71 -1.19
N SER A 6 -9.86 -0.56 -0.59
CA SER A 6 -9.04 0.64 -0.78
C SER A 6 -7.61 0.44 -0.28
N GLY A 7 -7.43 -0.26 0.84
CA GLY A 7 -6.09 -0.58 1.37
C GLY A 7 -5.30 -1.49 0.44
N ILE A 8 -5.93 -2.55 -0.09
CA ILE A 8 -5.30 -3.49 -1.02
C ILE A 8 -4.90 -2.79 -2.32
N VAL A 9 -5.80 -1.98 -2.89
CA VAL A 9 -5.52 -1.22 -4.12
C VAL A 9 -4.34 -0.27 -3.90
N LEU A 10 -4.30 0.45 -2.76
CA LEU A 10 -3.21 1.35 -2.45
C LEU A 10 -1.87 0.61 -2.32
N LEU A 11 -1.85 -0.54 -1.63
CA LEU A 11 -0.66 -1.39 -1.53
C LEU A 11 -0.21 -1.95 -2.88
N ALA A 12 -1.15 -2.42 -3.71
CA ALA A 12 -0.85 -2.96 -5.03
C ALA A 12 -0.19 -1.92 -5.94
N ILE A 13 -0.65 -0.66 -5.88
CA ILE A 13 -0.03 0.46 -6.61
C ILE A 13 1.39 0.70 -6.11
N ILE A 14 1.62 0.71 -4.80
CA ILE A 14 2.94 0.97 -4.20
C ILE A 14 3.93 -0.14 -4.55
N ILE A 15 3.52 -1.40 -4.42
CA ILE A 15 4.34 -2.56 -4.80
C ILE A 15 4.65 -2.53 -6.30
N SER A 16 3.67 -2.20 -7.13
CA SER A 16 3.88 -2.03 -8.58
C SER A 16 4.89 -0.92 -8.87
N LEU A 17 4.86 0.18 -8.11
CA LEU A 17 5.85 1.26 -8.21
C LEU A 17 7.27 0.79 -7.85
N PHE A 18 7.39 -0.01 -6.78
CA PHE A 18 8.65 -0.61 -6.37
C PHE A 18 9.20 -1.57 -7.41
N TRP A 19 8.34 -2.42 -7.96
CA TRP A 19 8.69 -3.37 -9.02
C TRP A 19 9.11 -2.66 -10.30
N LEU A 20 8.40 -1.60 -10.68
CA LEU A 20 8.71 -0.79 -11.85
C LEU A 20 10.04 -0.04 -11.69
N LYS A 21 10.33 0.47 -10.49
CA LYS A 21 11.65 1.04 -10.15
C LYS A 21 12.77 0.00 -10.36
N ASP A 22 12.59 -1.22 -9.86
CA ASP A 22 13.59 -2.28 -9.98
C ASP A 22 13.86 -2.64 -11.45
N ARG A 23 12.79 -2.73 -12.25
CA ARG A 23 12.88 -3.08 -13.67
C ARG A 23 13.50 -1.98 -14.53
N LEU A 24 13.17 -0.71 -14.26
CA LEU A 24 13.65 0.43 -15.06
C LEU A 24 15.02 0.96 -14.62
N ARG A 25 15.48 0.65 -13.40
CA ARG A 25 16.73 1.13 -12.79
C ARG A 25 16.99 2.63 -12.98
N LYS A 26 15.94 3.44 -13.13
CA LYS A 26 16.09 4.88 -13.36
C LYS A 26 16.30 5.61 -12.04
N PRO A 27 17.32 6.49 -11.93
CA PRO A 27 17.63 7.21 -10.70
C PRO A 27 16.50 8.16 -10.25
N LEU A 28 15.71 8.68 -11.20
CA LEU A 28 14.55 9.52 -10.91
C LEU A 28 13.41 8.74 -10.21
N LEU A 29 13.14 7.51 -10.65
CA LEU A 29 12.16 6.62 -10.01
C LEU A 29 12.64 6.17 -8.64
N ALA A 30 13.94 5.90 -8.48
CA ALA A 30 14.53 5.58 -7.19
C ALA A 30 14.34 6.73 -6.18
N ARG A 31 14.53 7.99 -6.61
CA ARG A 31 14.34 9.17 -5.76
C ARG A 31 12.88 9.39 -5.35
N PHE A 32 11.93 9.09 -6.24
CA PHE A 32 10.50 9.17 -5.92
C PHE A 32 10.07 8.06 -4.95
N VAL A 33 10.46 6.80 -5.23
CA VAL A 33 10.11 5.64 -4.40
C VAL A 33 10.74 5.71 -3.01
N TYR A 34 11.98 6.21 -2.89
CA TYR A 34 12.63 6.44 -1.61
C TYR A 34 12.25 7.77 -0.94
N SER A 35 11.35 8.56 -1.54
CA SER A 35 10.87 9.75 -0.86
C SER A 35 10.05 9.35 0.37
N GLY A 36 10.19 10.11 1.46
CA GLY A 36 9.41 9.86 2.68
C GLY A 36 7.89 9.88 2.45
N LEU A 37 7.41 10.49 1.36
CA LEU A 37 6.01 10.47 0.96
C LEU A 37 5.54 9.05 0.58
N VAL A 38 6.32 8.32 -0.22
CA VAL A 38 5.96 6.95 -0.63
C VAL A 38 6.02 6.01 0.57
N ALA A 39 6.99 6.19 1.46
CA ALA A 39 7.06 5.44 2.72
C ALA A 39 5.82 5.70 3.60
N ARG A 40 5.39 6.97 3.75
CA ARG A 40 4.17 7.31 4.49
C ARG A 40 2.91 6.74 3.83
N LEU A 41 2.80 6.79 2.50
CA LEU A 41 1.70 6.17 1.78
C LEU A 41 1.65 4.65 1.97
N ALA A 42 2.82 3.99 2.00
CA ALA A 42 2.91 2.55 2.22
C ALA A 42 2.43 2.17 3.63
N VAL A 43 2.84 2.93 4.64
CA VAL A 43 2.39 2.75 6.02
C VAL A 43 0.88 2.99 6.15
N LEU A 44 0.33 4.02 5.49
CA LEU A 44 -1.12 4.26 5.45
C LEU A 44 -1.87 3.12 4.76
N GLY A 45 -1.37 2.61 3.63
CA GLY A 45 -1.96 1.47 2.94
C GLY A 45 -1.98 0.20 3.79
N ALA A 46 -0.86 -0.08 4.49
CA ALA A 46 -0.78 -1.17 5.44
C ALA A 46 -1.79 -1.01 6.60
N ALA A 47 -1.89 0.20 7.17
CA ALA A 47 -2.86 0.50 8.22
C ALA A 47 -4.31 0.30 7.75
N PHE A 48 -4.65 0.72 6.53
CA PHE A 48 -5.98 0.52 5.96
C PHE A 48 -6.31 -0.97 5.75
N VAL A 49 -5.35 -1.78 5.30
CA VAL A 49 -5.56 -3.24 5.15
C VAL A 49 -5.76 -3.90 6.51
N ILE A 50 -4.93 -3.57 7.50
CA ILE A 50 -5.04 -4.13 8.86
C ILE A 50 -6.39 -3.78 9.47
N LEU A 51 -6.78 -2.50 9.43
CA LEU A 51 -8.07 -2.05 9.96
C LEU A 51 -9.24 -2.67 9.19
N GLY A 52 -9.17 -2.71 7.86
CA GLY A 52 -10.18 -3.34 7.04
C GLY A 52 -10.36 -4.83 7.35
N PHE A 53 -9.25 -5.53 7.65
CA PHE A 53 -9.26 -6.96 7.97
C PHE A 53 -9.81 -7.21 9.37
N LEU A 54 -9.41 -6.37 10.34
CA LEU A 54 -9.92 -6.43 11.69
C LEU A 54 -11.45 -6.18 11.74
N LEU A 55 -11.94 -5.22 10.96
CA LEU A 55 -13.38 -4.96 10.82
C LEU A 55 -14.11 -6.13 10.17
N MET A 56 -13.54 -6.76 9.14
CA MET A 56 -14.12 -7.96 8.52
C MET A 56 -14.22 -9.12 9.53
N LEU A 57 -13.17 -9.34 10.33
CA LEU A 57 -13.19 -10.36 11.39
C LEU A 57 -14.22 -10.04 12.48
N ALA A 58 -14.34 -8.77 12.86
CA ALA A 58 -15.34 -8.33 13.83
C ALA A 58 -16.78 -8.56 13.32
N ASP A 59 -17.03 -8.34 12.03
CA ASP A 59 -18.31 -8.67 11.37
C ASP A 59 -18.57 -10.19 11.35
N LEU A 60 -17.52 -11.00 11.17
CA LEU A 60 -17.64 -12.46 11.11
C LEU A 60 -17.89 -13.11 12.48
N VAL A 61 -17.38 -12.52 13.55
CA VAL A 61 -17.56 -13.00 14.93
C VAL A 61 -18.91 -12.57 15.52
N ARG A 62 -19.56 -11.56 14.94
CA ARG A 62 -20.84 -11.02 15.39
C ARG A 62 -22.02 -11.79 14.79
#